data_AF-A0A517U1R0-F1
#
_entry.id   AF-A0A517U1R0-F1
#
_cell.length_a   1.000
_cell.length_b   1.000
_cell.length_c   1.000
_cell.angle_alpha   90.00
_cell.angle_beta   90.00
_cell.angle_gamma   90.00
#
_symmetry.space_group_name_H-M   'P 1'
#
loop_
_entity.id
_entity.type
_entity.pdbx_description
1 polymer ?
#
loop_
_entity_poly.entity_id
_entity_poly.type
_entity_poly.pdbx_seq_one_letter_code
_entity_poly.pdbx_strand_id
1 'polypeptide(L)'
;MTLPLLLAQYGQCDAAPTEVVVEQFGLFDGIPDAIHRLGNINRIFLIEDDWELERCRLLIPKLPENNPPTKSLLVVTSWPNSARTLDTVSVDGDALVIAITQKKQENYIRSGMGDGPRFIVVGLPRWNGPVKILVNGELAFTILRGEALEEFTYKTWEDFLRLHSGGRPTGGLLRRYWKQQWPTITDDQVVEKMKQFRMVNPEPFYRVFMSDLVDTRARGVLPKLFTLFDAMGDHDKAFTPAWQAAVAIGGPDLVAHCCKALESPNLRSRHAAMLILKTLGLPDTRDVAYQHLADSESWMAVQALMMLQVIGPASDDAEHMVDALRKLTATWKDPPPYDPRTGNRTIEPINGLIFALSTSENPSNEVVGVIQELERTFPNVSVQKNARDALERMEATVPASP
;
A
#
# COMPACT_ATOMS: atom_id res chain seq x y z
N MET A 1 -19.37 9.57 -31.48
CA MET A 1 -19.63 9.11 -30.11
C MET A 1 -19.10 10.18 -29.17
N THR A 2 -19.99 11.05 -28.72
CA THR A 2 -19.69 12.27 -27.98
C THR A 2 -19.81 12.00 -26.48
N LEU A 3 -18.69 12.10 -25.76
CA LEU A 3 -18.66 12.24 -24.30
C LEU A 3 -18.73 13.74 -23.96
N PRO A 4 -19.91 14.26 -23.58
CA PRO A 4 -19.94 15.35 -22.60
C PRO A 4 -21.13 15.18 -21.66
N LEU A 5 -20.92 14.88 -20.37
CA LEU A 5 -21.91 15.17 -19.30
C LEU A 5 -21.47 14.89 -17.84
N LEU A 6 -20.18 14.70 -17.54
CA LEU A 6 -19.73 14.47 -16.14
C LEU A 6 -18.85 15.59 -15.54
N LEU A 7 -18.61 16.69 -16.26
CA LEU A 7 -17.79 17.81 -15.75
C LEU A 7 -18.60 19.01 -15.21
N ALA A 8 -19.92 18.91 -15.11
CA ALA A 8 -20.79 20.05 -14.77
C ALA A 8 -21.26 20.11 -13.30
N GLN A 9 -20.65 19.35 -12.37
CA GLN A 9 -21.04 19.34 -10.95
C GLN A 9 -19.98 19.89 -9.97
N TYR A 10 -19.00 20.66 -10.44
CA TYR A 10 -18.25 21.53 -9.53
C TYR A 10 -19.02 22.85 -9.39
N GLY A 11 -20.00 22.82 -8.49
CA GLY A 11 -20.86 23.95 -8.16
C GLY A 11 -20.06 25.18 -7.73
N GLN A 12 -20.64 26.36 -8.00
CA GLN A 12 -20.18 27.63 -7.45
C GLN A 12 -19.85 27.46 -5.96
N CYS A 13 -18.63 27.82 -5.55
CA CYS A 13 -18.26 27.84 -4.13
C CYS A 13 -19.16 28.84 -3.42
N ASP A 14 -20.15 28.33 -2.70
CA ASP A 14 -20.80 29.08 -1.64
C ASP A 14 -19.73 29.61 -0.67
N ALA A 15 -19.95 30.80 -0.12
CA ALA A 15 -18.99 31.45 0.78
C ALA A 15 -18.54 30.48 1.89
N ALA A 16 -17.23 30.37 2.08
CA ALA A 16 -16.64 29.44 3.05
C ALA A 16 -17.26 29.66 4.44
N PRO A 17 -17.78 28.61 5.10
CA PRO A 17 -18.40 28.74 6.41
C PRO A 17 -17.37 29.25 7.42
N THR A 18 -17.75 30.25 8.22
CA THR A 18 -16.86 30.86 9.23
C THR A 18 -16.58 29.92 10.41
N GLU A 19 -17.42 28.91 10.62
CA GLU A 19 -17.27 27.90 11.68
C GLU A 19 -17.24 26.50 11.07
N VAL A 20 -16.21 25.73 11.41
CA VAL A 20 -16.02 24.35 10.94
C VAL A 20 -16.54 23.40 12.01
N VAL A 21 -17.62 22.69 11.71
CA VAL A 21 -18.14 21.66 12.61
C VAL A 21 -17.22 20.44 12.58
N VAL A 22 -16.58 20.14 13.70
CA VAL A 22 -15.66 19.01 13.85
C VAL A 22 -16.30 17.93 14.72
N GLU A 23 -16.39 16.71 14.20
CA GLU A 23 -16.92 15.54 14.91
C GLU A 23 -15.76 14.65 15.36
N GLN A 24 -15.43 14.65 16.66
CA GLN A 24 -14.33 13.82 17.17
C GLN A 24 -14.82 12.40 17.48
N PHE A 25 -14.36 11.41 16.71
CA PHE A 25 -14.70 10.00 16.96
C PHE A 25 -13.75 9.31 17.93
N GLY A 26 -12.51 9.80 18.04
CA GLY A 26 -11.51 9.32 18.99
C GLY A 26 -10.39 8.51 18.36
N LEU A 27 -9.85 7.56 19.13
CA LEU A 27 -8.66 6.79 18.79
C LEU A 27 -9.03 5.33 18.54
N PHE A 28 -8.67 4.83 17.36
CA PHE A 28 -9.04 3.49 16.88
C PHE A 28 -7.81 2.62 16.70
N ASP A 29 -7.96 1.34 17.02
CA ASP A 29 -6.94 0.34 16.73
C ASP A 29 -7.13 -0.16 15.30
N GLY A 30 -6.03 -0.25 14.54
CA GLY A 30 -6.04 -0.95 13.26
C GLY A 30 -5.60 -2.40 13.40
N ILE A 31 -5.73 -3.16 12.32
CA ILE A 31 -5.10 -4.48 12.24
C ILE A 31 -3.56 -4.33 12.27
N PRO A 32 -2.80 -5.35 12.72
CA PRO A 32 -1.35 -5.27 12.80
C PRO A 32 -0.65 -4.84 11.50
N ASP A 33 -1.21 -5.20 10.35
CA ASP A 33 -0.66 -4.90 9.01
C ASP A 33 -1.16 -3.58 8.40
N ALA A 34 -2.01 -2.81 9.09
CA ALA A 34 -2.67 -1.63 8.53
C ALA A 34 -1.69 -0.62 7.92
N ILE A 35 -0.52 -0.42 8.53
CA ILE A 35 0.51 0.52 8.06
C ILE A 35 1.09 0.16 6.70
N HIS A 36 1.33 -1.13 6.48
CA HIS A 36 1.92 -1.61 5.25
C HIS A 36 0.88 -1.49 4.13
N ARG A 37 -0.39 -1.72 4.46
CA ARG A 37 -1.54 -1.62 3.56
C ARG A 37 -1.98 -0.19 3.23
N LEU A 38 -1.64 0.79 4.08
CA LEU A 38 -1.83 2.22 3.79
C LEU A 38 -0.73 2.82 2.90
N GLY A 39 0.37 2.10 2.67
CA GLY A 39 1.47 2.52 1.80
C GLY A 39 2.42 3.57 2.39
N ASN A 40 2.15 4.09 3.60
CA ASN A 40 3.04 4.99 4.33
C ASN A 40 2.79 4.90 5.86
N ILE A 41 3.87 4.80 6.65
CA ILE A 41 3.82 4.59 8.11
C ILE A 41 3.36 5.82 8.91
N ASN A 42 3.45 7.04 8.36
CA ASN A 42 3.16 8.28 9.07
C ASN A 42 2.01 9.08 8.43
N ARG A 43 1.09 8.38 7.77
CA ARG A 43 0.05 8.97 6.91
C ARG A 43 -0.90 9.88 7.69
N ILE A 44 -1.25 10.99 7.05
CA ILE A 44 -2.36 11.88 7.42
C ILE A 44 -3.15 12.07 6.13
N PHE A 45 -4.42 11.70 6.10
CA PHE A 45 -5.18 11.73 4.86
C PHE A 45 -6.68 11.89 5.11
N LEU A 46 -7.40 12.25 4.05
CA LEU A 46 -8.85 12.37 4.05
C LEU A 46 -9.48 11.18 3.31
N ILE A 47 -10.49 10.56 3.93
CA ILE A 47 -11.40 9.62 3.29
C ILE A 47 -12.58 10.42 2.75
N GLU A 48 -12.75 10.36 1.44
CA GLU A 48 -13.57 11.31 0.66
C GLU A 48 -14.37 10.64 -0.46
N ASP A 49 -14.30 9.32 -0.54
CA ASP A 49 -15.06 8.49 -1.46
C ASP A 49 -15.29 7.12 -0.82
N ASP A 50 -16.28 6.40 -1.35
CA ASP A 50 -16.71 5.11 -0.81
C ASP A 50 -15.60 4.06 -0.93
N TRP A 51 -14.82 4.09 -2.01
CA TRP A 51 -13.72 3.15 -2.21
C TRP A 51 -12.66 3.24 -1.11
N GLU A 52 -12.18 4.45 -0.77
CA GLU A 52 -11.19 4.61 0.32
C GLU A 52 -11.85 4.29 1.68
N LEU A 53 -13.15 4.55 1.86
CA LEU A 53 -13.87 4.20 3.09
C LEU A 53 -13.92 2.68 3.29
N GLU A 54 -14.31 1.93 2.27
CA GLU A 54 -14.35 0.47 2.28
C GLU A 54 -12.96 -0.11 2.54
N ARG A 55 -11.94 0.38 1.81
CA ARG A 55 -10.55 0.01 2.03
C ARG A 55 -10.12 0.27 3.48
N CYS A 56 -10.39 1.45 4.02
CA CYS A 56 -9.98 1.78 5.39
C CYS A 56 -10.74 0.99 6.46
N ARG A 57 -11.98 0.55 6.21
CA ARG A 57 -12.71 -0.35 7.11
C ARG A 57 -12.05 -1.72 7.26
N LEU A 58 -11.41 -2.23 6.19
CA LEU A 58 -10.61 -3.46 6.29
C LEU A 58 -9.39 -3.29 7.21
N LEU A 59 -8.86 -2.06 7.32
CA LEU A 59 -7.65 -1.76 8.09
C LEU A 59 -7.96 -1.28 9.51
N ILE A 60 -9.11 -0.62 9.68
CA ILE A 60 -9.61 -0.04 10.93
C ILE A 60 -11.06 -0.54 11.10
N PRO A 61 -11.27 -1.76 11.61
CA PRO A 61 -12.60 -2.40 11.62
C PRO A 61 -13.70 -1.62 12.35
N LYS A 62 -13.31 -0.77 13.31
CA LYS A 62 -14.21 0.09 14.09
C LYS A 62 -14.34 1.51 13.50
N LEU A 63 -13.90 1.74 12.27
CA LEU A 63 -14.02 3.05 11.62
C LEU A 63 -15.50 3.48 11.58
N PRO A 64 -15.84 4.70 12.01
CA PRO A 64 -17.21 5.18 12.07
C PRO A 64 -17.86 5.22 10.68
N GLU A 65 -19.19 5.19 10.67
CA GLU A 65 -19.95 5.47 9.45
C GLU A 65 -19.66 6.90 8.97
N ASN A 66 -19.56 7.05 7.64
CA ASN A 66 -19.38 8.34 6.99
C ASN A 66 -20.22 8.37 5.73
N ASN A 67 -20.62 9.58 5.32
CA ASN A 67 -21.27 9.84 4.04
C ASN A 67 -20.29 10.67 3.18
N PRO A 68 -19.38 10.03 2.41
CA PRO A 68 -18.32 10.73 1.69
C PRO A 68 -18.76 11.89 0.77
N PRO A 69 -19.95 11.84 0.14
CA PRO A 69 -20.53 12.99 -0.58
C PRO A 69 -20.67 14.28 0.23
N THR A 70 -20.93 14.20 1.54
CA THR A 70 -21.23 15.38 2.38
C THR A 70 -20.21 15.64 3.49
N LYS A 71 -19.45 14.61 3.88
CA LYS A 71 -18.46 14.65 4.97
C LYS A 71 -17.17 13.94 4.56
N SER A 72 -16.04 14.46 5.03
CA SER A 72 -14.74 13.80 4.91
C SER A 72 -14.35 13.22 6.28
N LEU A 73 -13.69 12.07 6.32
CA LEU A 73 -13.01 11.62 7.55
C LEU A 73 -11.51 11.94 7.45
N LEU A 74 -11.00 12.72 8.40
CA LEU A 74 -9.57 12.82 8.63
C LEU A 74 -9.09 11.59 9.41
N VAL A 75 -8.07 10.92 8.87
CA VAL A 75 -7.38 9.82 9.53
C VAL A 75 -5.92 10.21 9.74
N VAL A 76 -5.48 10.19 11.01
CA VAL A 76 -4.11 10.51 11.42
C VAL A 76 -3.50 9.29 12.08
N THR A 77 -2.44 8.74 11.49
CA THR A 77 -1.65 7.68 12.13
C THR A 77 -0.88 8.24 13.32
N SER A 78 -1.01 7.60 14.49
CA SER A 78 -0.42 8.00 15.77
C SER A 78 0.33 6.83 16.40
N TRP A 79 1.62 6.99 16.63
CA TRP A 79 2.48 5.94 17.19
C TRP A 79 2.69 6.14 18.70
N PRO A 80 2.87 5.08 19.50
CA PRO A 80 3.14 5.24 20.93
C PRO A 80 4.34 6.15 21.24
N ASN A 81 5.40 6.08 20.43
CA ASN A 81 6.63 6.88 20.60
C ASN A 81 6.59 8.25 19.89
N SER A 82 5.56 8.52 19.10
CA SER A 82 5.36 9.79 18.39
C SER A 82 3.87 10.09 18.31
N ALA A 83 3.24 10.08 19.48
CA ALA A 83 1.81 10.22 19.62
C ALA A 83 1.37 11.56 19.06
N ARG A 84 0.29 11.55 18.29
CA ARG A 84 -0.34 12.74 17.71
C ARG A 84 -1.61 13.10 18.45
N THR A 85 -1.95 14.38 18.42
CA THR A 85 -3.24 14.93 18.86
C THR A 85 -3.72 15.92 17.81
N LEU A 86 -5.04 15.95 17.57
CA LEU A 86 -5.66 17.04 16.81
C LEU A 86 -5.78 18.25 17.74
N ASP A 87 -5.21 19.39 17.34
CA ASP A 87 -5.24 20.60 18.16
C ASP A 87 -6.39 21.52 17.75
N THR A 88 -6.40 21.93 16.47
CA THR A 88 -7.42 22.84 15.93
C THR A 88 -7.75 22.52 14.49
N VAL A 89 -8.97 22.86 14.10
CA VAL A 89 -9.39 22.94 12.69
C VAL A 89 -9.98 24.33 12.48
N SER A 90 -9.45 25.08 11.53
CA SER A 90 -9.84 26.46 11.27
C SER A 90 -9.87 26.75 9.77
N VAL A 91 -10.36 27.93 9.39
CA VAL A 91 -10.38 28.41 8.00
C VAL A 91 -9.41 29.57 7.87
N ASP A 92 -8.57 29.54 6.83
CA ASP A 92 -7.64 30.61 6.45
C ASP A 92 -7.84 30.92 4.96
N GLY A 93 -8.65 31.95 4.68
CA GLY A 93 -9.08 32.27 3.33
C GLY A 93 -9.97 31.18 2.74
N ASP A 94 -9.52 30.57 1.65
CA ASP A 94 -10.17 29.42 0.99
C ASP A 94 -9.68 28.07 1.51
N ALA A 95 -8.69 28.06 2.41
CA ALA A 95 -8.07 26.85 2.91
C ALA A 95 -8.67 26.38 4.24
N LEU A 96 -8.86 25.07 4.36
CA LEU A 96 -9.07 24.42 5.66
C LEU A 96 -7.69 24.17 6.29
N VAL A 97 -7.48 24.61 7.51
CA VAL A 97 -6.23 24.42 8.26
C VAL A 97 -6.47 23.40 9.36
N ILE A 98 -5.69 22.32 9.36
CA ILE A 98 -5.74 21.25 10.36
C ILE A 98 -4.41 21.25 11.10
N ALA A 99 -4.42 21.61 12.38
CA ALA A 99 -3.23 21.62 13.22
C ALA A 99 -3.18 20.37 14.09
N ILE A 100 -2.01 19.72 14.08
CA ILE A 100 -1.73 18.48 14.80
C ILE A 100 -0.47 18.69 15.63
N THR A 101 -0.52 18.36 16.92
CA THR A 101 0.69 18.23 17.74
C THR A 101 1.19 16.80 17.65
N GLN A 102 2.50 16.62 17.48
CA GLN A 102 3.18 15.35 17.52
C GLN A 102 4.23 15.38 18.62
N LYS A 103 4.08 14.49 19.62
CA LYS A 103 5.06 14.32 20.69
C LYS A 103 6.42 14.02 20.08
N LYS A 104 7.45 14.73 20.56
CA LYS A 104 8.84 14.48 20.14
C LYS A 104 9.20 13.03 20.44
N GLN A 105 9.79 12.36 19.46
CA GLN A 105 10.21 10.97 19.61
C GLN A 105 11.33 10.88 20.66
N GLU A 106 11.01 10.36 21.84
CA GLU A 106 11.96 10.12 22.92
C GLU A 106 12.72 8.82 22.61
N ASN A 107 13.91 8.95 22.03
CA ASN A 107 14.81 7.86 21.63
C ASN A 107 14.20 6.90 20.59
N TYR A 108 14.93 6.67 19.49
CA TYR A 108 14.61 5.62 18.53
C TYR A 108 14.93 4.26 19.17
N ILE A 109 14.10 3.80 20.12
CA ILE A 109 14.24 2.46 20.66
C ILE A 109 13.80 1.52 19.54
N ARG A 110 14.76 0.80 18.96
CA ARG A 110 14.55 -0.34 18.03
C ARG A 110 13.81 -1.51 18.71
N SER A 111 13.18 -1.31 19.87
CA SER A 111 12.33 -2.30 20.51
C SER A 111 11.23 -2.63 19.53
N GLY A 112 11.06 -3.93 19.25
CA GLY A 112 10.15 -4.45 18.25
C GLY A 112 8.78 -3.76 18.28
N MET A 113 8.13 -3.73 17.12
CA MET A 113 6.80 -3.16 16.86
C MET A 113 5.71 -3.84 17.74
N GLY A 114 5.82 -3.75 19.06
CA GLY A 114 4.98 -4.47 20.02
C GLY A 114 3.56 -3.91 20.04
N ASP A 115 3.43 -2.60 19.86
CA ASP A 115 2.16 -1.92 19.69
C ASP A 115 2.15 -1.24 18.32
N GLY A 116 1.27 -1.71 17.43
CA GLY A 116 1.00 -1.05 16.15
C GLY A 116 0.47 0.37 16.35
N PRO A 117 0.41 1.21 15.29
CA PRO A 117 -0.12 2.54 15.48
C PRO A 117 -1.63 2.51 15.75
N ARG A 118 -2.09 3.59 16.36
CA ARG A 118 -3.49 3.90 16.53
C ARG A 118 -3.87 5.00 15.55
N PHE A 119 -5.15 5.12 15.25
CA PHE A 119 -5.67 6.03 14.24
C PHE A 119 -6.60 7.04 14.90
N ILE A 120 -6.25 8.32 14.86
CA ILE A 120 -7.16 9.39 15.27
C ILE A 120 -8.12 9.60 14.10
N VAL A 121 -9.42 9.53 14.36
CA VAL A 121 -10.45 9.68 13.34
C VAL A 121 -11.35 10.85 13.71
N VAL A 122 -11.52 11.75 12.75
CA VAL A 122 -12.28 13.00 12.92
C VAL A 122 -13.16 13.23 11.70
N GLY A 123 -14.45 13.49 11.92
CA GLY A 123 -15.38 13.93 10.89
C GLY A 123 -15.22 15.43 10.62
N LEU A 124 -15.09 15.76 9.34
CA LEU A 124 -14.96 17.12 8.83
C LEU A 124 -16.04 17.38 7.78
N PRO A 125 -16.49 18.64 7.59
CA PRO A 125 -17.30 18.97 6.44
C PRO A 125 -16.52 18.70 5.16
N ARG A 126 -17.22 18.36 4.08
CA ARG A 126 -16.57 18.27 2.77
C ARG A 126 -16.00 19.63 2.40
N TRP A 127 -14.69 19.70 2.15
CA TRP A 127 -14.01 20.93 1.78
C TRP A 127 -13.60 20.90 0.31
N ASN A 128 -14.00 21.90 -0.48
CA ASN A 128 -13.67 21.97 -1.91
C ASN A 128 -12.38 22.74 -2.19
N GLY A 129 -11.87 23.49 -1.21
CA GLY A 129 -10.60 24.21 -1.31
C GLY A 129 -9.38 23.36 -0.89
N PRO A 130 -8.20 23.99 -0.83
CA PRO A 130 -7.00 23.34 -0.31
C PRO A 130 -7.15 23.01 1.19
N VAL A 131 -6.49 21.93 1.64
CA VAL A 131 -6.44 21.55 3.06
C VAL A 131 -4.98 21.56 3.52
N LYS A 132 -4.62 22.53 4.37
CA LYS A 132 -3.27 22.69 4.94
C LYS A 132 -3.14 21.84 6.20
N ILE A 133 -2.16 20.95 6.23
CA ILE A 133 -1.83 20.14 7.42
C ILE A 133 -0.63 20.76 8.12
N LEU A 134 -0.82 21.24 9.34
CA LEU A 134 0.25 21.74 10.19
C LEU A 134 0.61 20.68 11.23
N VAL A 135 1.90 20.37 11.38
CA VAL A 135 2.39 19.49 12.43
C VAL A 135 3.34 20.28 13.33
N ASN A 136 3.05 20.37 14.62
CA ASN A 136 3.79 21.19 15.58
C ASN A 136 3.92 22.67 15.15
N GLY A 137 2.86 23.21 14.52
CA GLY A 137 2.82 24.59 14.04
C GLY A 137 3.53 24.85 12.70
N GLU A 138 4.20 23.86 12.11
CA GLU A 138 4.85 23.97 10.81
C GLU A 138 4.00 23.32 9.71
N LEU A 139 3.98 23.92 8.51
CA LEU A 139 3.28 23.35 7.36
C LEU A 139 3.98 22.05 6.92
N ALA A 140 3.32 20.92 7.15
CA ALA A 140 3.81 19.62 6.74
C ALA A 140 3.54 19.41 5.23
N PHE A 141 2.29 19.59 4.81
CA PHE A 141 1.89 19.52 3.41
C PHE A 141 0.51 20.17 3.21
N THR A 142 0.09 20.29 1.94
CA THR A 142 -1.24 20.77 1.57
C THR A 142 -1.89 19.77 0.62
N ILE A 143 -3.11 19.33 0.92
CA ILE A 143 -3.92 18.58 -0.01
C ILE A 143 -4.49 19.56 -1.03
N LEU A 144 -4.02 19.47 -2.27
CA LEU A 144 -4.41 20.33 -3.39
C LEU A 144 -5.64 19.75 -4.10
N ARG A 145 -6.38 20.60 -4.82
CA ARG A 145 -7.56 20.22 -5.61
C ARG A 145 -7.60 20.97 -6.94
N GLY A 146 -8.37 20.45 -7.90
CA GLY A 146 -8.59 21.08 -9.20
C GLY A 146 -7.29 21.35 -9.97
N GLU A 147 -7.26 22.49 -10.67
CA GLU A 147 -6.14 22.91 -11.53
C GLU A 147 -4.80 22.99 -10.76
N ALA A 148 -4.81 23.45 -9.51
CA ALA A 148 -3.60 23.53 -8.69
C ALA A 148 -2.99 22.14 -8.41
N LEU A 149 -3.84 21.11 -8.22
CA LEU A 149 -3.37 19.73 -8.07
C LEU A 149 -2.79 19.20 -9.39
N GLU A 150 -3.43 19.50 -10.51
CA GLU A 150 -2.97 19.07 -11.84
C GLU A 150 -1.62 19.69 -12.19
N GLU A 151 -1.46 21.00 -12.00
CA GLU A 151 -0.19 21.71 -12.22
C GLU A 151 0.91 21.16 -11.32
N PHE A 152 0.62 20.98 -10.02
CA PHE A 152 1.57 20.41 -9.07
C PHE A 152 2.00 19.00 -9.47
N THR A 153 1.03 18.16 -9.86
CA THR A 153 1.28 16.77 -10.28
C THR A 153 2.14 16.76 -11.54
N TYR A 154 1.84 17.61 -12.52
CA TYR A 154 2.59 17.72 -13.76
C TYR A 154 4.04 18.10 -13.49
N LYS A 155 4.27 19.18 -12.74
CA LYS A 155 5.60 19.69 -12.42
C LYS A 155 6.42 18.69 -11.60
N THR A 156 5.80 18.07 -10.60
CA THR A 156 6.45 17.06 -9.75
C THR A 156 6.85 15.84 -10.58
N TRP A 157 5.99 15.42 -11.51
CA TRP A 157 6.27 14.30 -12.40
C TRP A 157 7.38 14.63 -13.43
N GLU A 158 7.39 15.84 -13.98
CA GLU A 158 8.46 16.29 -14.90
C GLU A 158 9.83 16.31 -14.19
N ASP A 159 9.88 16.86 -12.98
CA ASP A 159 11.11 16.86 -12.16
C ASP A 159 11.56 15.44 -11.78
N PHE A 160 10.61 14.54 -11.52
CA PHE A 160 10.88 13.12 -11.30
C PHE A 160 11.52 12.49 -12.54
N LEU A 161 10.91 12.64 -13.73
CA LEU A 161 11.44 12.08 -14.98
C LEU A 161 12.80 12.65 -15.34
N ARG A 162 13.02 13.94 -15.09
CA ARG A 162 14.31 14.61 -15.27
C ARG A 162 15.40 13.99 -14.39
N LEU A 163 15.10 13.72 -13.11
CA LEU A 163 16.03 13.03 -12.21
C LEU A 163 16.25 11.58 -12.65
N HIS A 164 15.18 10.86 -12.99
CA HIS A 164 15.20 9.46 -13.40
C HIS A 164 16.04 9.25 -14.68
N SER A 165 16.02 10.22 -15.59
CA SER A 165 16.84 10.26 -16.80
C SER A 165 18.31 10.67 -16.57
N GLY A 166 18.78 10.70 -15.32
CA GLY A 166 20.18 11.02 -14.96
C GLY A 166 20.45 12.51 -14.69
N GLY A 167 19.41 13.35 -14.61
CA GLY A 167 19.55 14.75 -14.19
C GLY A 167 20.04 14.88 -12.74
N ARG A 168 20.52 16.07 -12.37
CA ARG A 168 20.89 16.36 -10.97
C ARG A 168 19.67 16.81 -10.15
N PRO A 169 19.60 16.56 -8.84
CA PRO A 169 18.53 17.09 -7.99
C PRO A 169 18.60 18.63 -7.98
N THR A 170 17.45 19.29 -8.04
CA THR A 170 17.39 20.76 -7.92
C THR A 170 17.71 21.18 -6.49
N GLY A 171 18.09 22.45 -6.29
CA GLY A 171 18.29 23.00 -4.95
C GLY A 171 17.03 22.91 -4.08
N GLY A 172 15.85 23.10 -4.68
CA GLY A 172 14.56 22.93 -4.00
C GLY A 172 14.32 21.48 -3.55
N LEU A 173 14.63 20.51 -4.40
CA LEU A 173 14.53 19.09 -4.05
C LEU A 173 15.49 18.70 -2.92
N LEU A 174 16.75 19.16 -2.97
CA LEU A 174 17.72 18.92 -1.89
C LEU A 174 17.25 19.52 -0.56
N ARG A 175 16.69 20.73 -0.59
CA ARG A 175 16.14 21.38 0.60
C ARG A 175 15.00 20.57 1.20
N ARG A 176 14.04 20.12 0.38
CA ARG A 176 12.93 19.26 0.83
C ARG A 176 13.43 17.95 1.41
N TYR A 177 14.34 17.28 0.71
CA TYR A 177 14.98 16.05 1.19
C TYR A 177 15.58 16.21 2.59
N TRP A 178 16.39 17.25 2.80
CA TRP A 178 17.03 17.45 4.10
C TRP A 178 16.06 17.83 5.21
N LYS A 179 15.03 18.64 4.92
CA LYS A 179 13.96 18.93 5.89
C LYS A 179 13.15 17.69 6.24
N GLN A 180 12.90 16.79 5.29
CA GLN A 180 12.20 15.54 5.57
C GLN A 180 13.05 14.59 6.44
N GLN A 181 14.37 14.52 6.21
CA GLN A 181 15.27 13.71 7.02
C GLN A 181 15.48 14.29 8.43
N TRP A 182 15.52 15.61 8.54
CA TRP A 182 15.75 16.32 9.79
C TRP A 182 14.80 17.50 9.90
N PRO A 183 13.56 17.31 10.39
CA PRO A 183 12.57 18.38 10.47
C PRO A 183 13.05 19.64 11.19
N THR A 184 13.95 19.50 12.17
CA THR A 184 14.51 20.62 12.93
C THR A 184 15.75 21.28 12.30
N ILE A 185 16.14 20.90 11.08
CA ILE A 185 17.30 21.48 10.41
C ILE A 185 17.03 22.92 10.00
N THR A 186 17.94 23.83 10.32
CA THR A 186 17.82 25.23 9.89
C THR A 186 18.16 25.36 8.41
N ASP A 187 17.66 26.42 7.76
CA ASP A 187 17.95 26.69 6.36
C ASP A 187 19.46 26.83 6.08
N ASP A 188 20.23 27.43 7.00
CA ASP A 188 21.70 27.53 6.87
C ASP A 188 22.39 26.16 6.94
N GLN A 189 21.93 25.28 7.84
CA GLN A 189 22.42 23.92 7.93
C GLN A 189 22.09 23.12 6.67
N VAL A 190 20.90 23.32 6.08
CA VAL A 190 20.54 22.73 4.78
C VAL A 190 21.50 23.19 3.69
N VAL A 191 21.77 24.50 3.60
CA VAL A 191 22.71 25.04 2.60
C VAL A 191 24.10 24.42 2.76
N GLU A 192 24.58 24.24 4.00
CA GLU A 192 25.87 23.61 4.25
C GLU A 192 25.87 22.12 3.84
N LYS A 193 24.81 21.37 4.14
CA LYS A 193 24.65 19.99 3.68
C LYS A 193 24.58 19.88 2.16
N MET A 194 23.95 20.85 1.49
CA MET A 194 23.87 20.91 0.04
C MET A 194 25.25 21.08 -0.63
N LYS A 195 26.16 21.85 -0.03
CA LYS A 195 27.54 22.00 -0.57
C LYS A 195 28.34 20.70 -0.52
N GLN A 196 28.07 19.86 0.48
CA GLN A 196 28.76 18.59 0.70
C GLN A 196 28.10 17.43 -0.06
N PHE A 197 26.95 17.68 -0.69
CA PHE A 197 26.15 16.64 -1.29
C PHE A 197 26.82 16.00 -2.51
N ARG A 198 26.88 14.67 -2.52
CA ARG A 198 27.25 13.86 -3.68
C ARG A 198 26.14 12.84 -3.94
N MET A 199 25.62 12.84 -5.16
CA MET A 199 24.57 11.90 -5.55
C MET A 199 25.18 10.52 -5.81
N VAL A 200 25.11 9.64 -4.81
CA VAL A 200 25.51 8.23 -4.93
C VAL A 200 24.30 7.33 -5.17
N ASN A 201 23.13 7.71 -4.64
CA ASN A 201 21.88 6.95 -4.77
C ASN A 201 20.71 7.92 -5.00
N PRO A 202 19.94 7.80 -6.10
CA PRO A 202 18.77 8.65 -6.35
C PRO A 202 17.53 8.22 -5.56
N GLU A 203 17.50 7.01 -5.00
CA GLU A 203 16.31 6.46 -4.31
C GLU A 203 15.69 7.39 -3.25
N PRO A 204 16.47 8.05 -2.37
CA PRO A 204 15.87 8.93 -1.36
C PRO A 204 15.12 10.11 -1.97
N PHE A 205 15.50 10.56 -3.16
CA PHE A 205 14.80 11.64 -3.87
C PHE A 205 13.53 11.17 -4.55
N TYR A 206 13.52 9.93 -5.07
CA TYR A 206 12.27 9.33 -5.54
C TYR A 206 11.26 9.24 -4.39
N ARG A 207 11.70 8.91 -3.17
CA ARG A 207 10.81 8.93 -1.99
C ARG A 207 10.24 10.32 -1.69
N VAL A 208 11.01 11.40 -1.89
CA VAL A 208 10.50 12.78 -1.73
C VAL A 208 9.40 13.05 -2.75
N PHE A 209 9.64 12.80 -4.04
CA PHE A 209 8.63 13.00 -5.09
C PHE A 209 7.37 12.16 -4.86
N MET A 210 7.54 10.91 -4.46
CA MET A 210 6.41 10.02 -4.18
C MET A 210 5.64 10.45 -2.93
N SER A 211 6.30 10.96 -1.90
CA SER A 211 5.64 11.55 -0.73
C SER A 211 4.80 12.75 -1.14
N ASP A 212 5.36 13.67 -1.92
CA ASP A 212 4.65 14.85 -2.42
C ASP A 212 3.35 14.48 -3.17
N LEU A 213 3.41 13.45 -4.04
CA LEU A 213 2.25 12.97 -4.79
C LEU A 213 1.21 12.27 -3.89
N VAL A 214 1.65 11.56 -2.86
CA VAL A 214 0.78 10.91 -1.86
C VAL A 214 0.09 11.96 -1.00
N ASP A 215 0.84 12.93 -0.47
CA ASP A 215 0.37 13.97 0.44
C ASP A 215 -0.63 14.91 -0.24
N THR A 216 -0.52 15.08 -1.56
CA THR A 216 -1.47 15.83 -2.40
C THR A 216 -2.60 14.98 -2.99
N ARG A 217 -2.57 13.65 -2.78
CA ARG A 217 -3.54 12.68 -3.32
C ARG A 217 -3.68 12.77 -4.86
N ALA A 218 -2.55 12.87 -5.55
CA ALA A 218 -2.45 13.08 -7.00
C ALA A 218 -2.89 11.86 -7.84
N ARG A 219 -4.18 11.48 -7.80
CA ARG A 219 -4.73 10.31 -8.51
C ARG A 219 -4.46 10.30 -10.02
N GLY A 220 -4.41 11.48 -10.65
CA GLY A 220 -4.08 11.62 -12.07
C GLY A 220 -2.68 11.13 -12.44
N VAL A 221 -1.80 10.85 -11.46
CA VAL A 221 -0.47 10.28 -11.70
C VAL A 221 -0.49 8.75 -11.87
N LEU A 222 -1.56 8.06 -11.46
CA LEU A 222 -1.61 6.59 -11.50
C LEU A 222 -1.31 6.02 -12.90
N PRO A 223 -1.92 6.49 -14.00
CA PRO A 223 -1.57 5.99 -15.35
C PRO A 223 -0.08 6.18 -15.69
N LYS A 224 0.54 7.25 -15.19
CA LYS A 224 1.96 7.54 -15.41
C LYS A 224 2.86 6.62 -14.60
N LEU A 225 2.48 6.26 -13.38
CA LEU A 225 3.19 5.26 -12.57
C LEU A 225 3.17 3.88 -13.24
N PHE A 226 2.04 3.46 -13.81
CA PHE A 226 1.98 2.19 -14.55
C PHE A 226 2.80 2.21 -15.84
N THR A 227 2.78 3.33 -16.58
CA THR A 227 3.68 3.53 -17.72
C THR A 227 5.15 3.46 -17.30
N LEU A 228 5.48 4.01 -16.13
CA LEU A 228 6.83 3.92 -15.57
C LEU A 228 7.19 2.47 -15.26
N PHE A 229 6.32 1.68 -14.60
CA PHE A 229 6.59 0.27 -14.31
C PHE A 229 6.83 -0.57 -15.58
N ASP A 230 6.12 -0.28 -16.66
CA ASP A 230 6.33 -0.92 -17.97
C ASP A 230 7.70 -0.56 -18.59
N ALA A 231 8.29 0.59 -18.20
CA ALA A 231 9.59 1.03 -18.69
C ALA A 231 10.77 0.66 -17.77
N MET A 232 10.51 0.22 -16.53
CA MET A 232 11.55 -0.10 -15.55
C MET A 232 12.33 -1.38 -15.90
N GLY A 233 13.64 -1.34 -15.67
CA GLY A 233 14.50 -2.53 -15.62
C GLY A 233 14.60 -3.14 -14.21
N ASP A 234 15.33 -4.26 -14.09
CA ASP A 234 15.37 -5.06 -12.85
C ASP A 234 15.97 -4.39 -11.62
N HIS A 235 16.76 -3.33 -11.82
CA HIS A 235 17.47 -2.65 -10.74
C HIS A 235 17.04 -1.18 -10.60
N ASP A 236 15.90 -0.81 -11.18
CA ASP A 236 15.40 0.55 -11.10
C ASP A 236 15.09 0.93 -9.64
N LYS A 237 15.80 1.93 -9.14
CA LYS A 237 15.68 2.41 -7.77
C LYS A 237 14.37 3.15 -7.51
N ALA A 238 13.63 3.54 -8.55
CA ALA A 238 12.31 4.13 -8.42
C ALA A 238 11.21 3.08 -8.14
N PHE A 239 11.46 1.79 -8.39
CA PHE A 239 10.46 0.73 -8.29
C PHE A 239 9.74 0.73 -6.94
N THR A 240 10.50 0.59 -5.84
CA THR A 240 9.94 0.49 -4.49
C THR A 240 9.17 1.75 -4.08
N PRO A 241 9.75 2.97 -4.19
CA PRO A 241 9.00 4.19 -3.91
C PRO A 241 7.72 4.32 -4.74
N ALA A 242 7.76 3.98 -6.03
CA ALA A 242 6.64 4.18 -6.95
C ALA A 242 5.43 3.27 -6.65
N TRP A 243 5.62 1.97 -6.39
CA TRP A 243 4.47 1.10 -6.09
C TRP A 243 3.88 1.40 -4.70
N GLN A 244 4.73 1.77 -3.72
CA GLN A 244 4.27 2.22 -2.40
C GLN A 244 3.43 3.51 -2.53
N ALA A 245 3.85 4.43 -3.40
CA ALA A 245 3.08 5.63 -3.71
C ALA A 245 1.73 5.30 -4.35
N ALA A 246 1.68 4.36 -5.30
CA ALA A 246 0.44 3.94 -5.95
C ALA A 246 -0.58 3.42 -4.91
N VAL A 247 -0.13 2.57 -3.98
CA VAL A 247 -0.95 2.10 -2.84
C VAL A 247 -1.44 3.27 -1.99
N ALA A 248 -0.55 4.20 -1.63
CA ALA A 248 -0.88 5.31 -0.73
C ALA A 248 -1.74 6.41 -1.40
N ILE A 249 -1.66 6.57 -2.72
CA ILE A 249 -2.56 7.45 -3.48
C ILE A 249 -3.96 6.82 -3.54
N GLY A 250 -4.03 5.52 -3.83
CA GLY A 250 -5.29 4.77 -3.90
C GLY A 250 -6.25 5.29 -4.98
N GLY A 251 -7.49 4.86 -4.91
CA GLY A 251 -8.58 5.28 -5.78
C GLY A 251 -9.25 4.11 -6.51
N PRO A 252 -10.49 4.29 -6.96
CA PRO A 252 -11.29 3.23 -7.58
C PRO A 252 -10.62 2.66 -8.85
N ASP A 253 -9.90 3.48 -9.60
CA ASP A 253 -9.25 3.05 -10.85
C ASP A 253 -7.94 2.27 -10.63
N LEU A 254 -7.42 2.23 -9.39
CA LEU A 254 -6.13 1.59 -9.10
C LEU A 254 -6.16 0.09 -9.40
N VAL A 255 -7.25 -0.59 -9.04
CA VAL A 255 -7.41 -2.03 -9.30
C VAL A 255 -7.46 -2.30 -10.79
N ALA A 256 -8.21 -1.50 -11.55
CA ALA A 256 -8.28 -1.62 -13.02
C ALA A 256 -6.91 -1.44 -13.68
N HIS A 257 -6.10 -0.48 -13.21
CA HIS A 257 -4.73 -0.32 -13.68
C HIS A 257 -3.84 -1.52 -13.34
N CYS A 258 -3.99 -2.10 -12.14
CA CYS A 258 -3.27 -3.31 -11.76
C CYS A 258 -3.63 -4.48 -12.69
N CYS A 259 -4.91 -4.73 -12.92
CA CYS A 259 -5.37 -5.80 -13.82
C CYS A 259 -4.77 -5.65 -15.22
N LYS A 260 -4.78 -4.44 -15.79
CA LYS A 260 -4.14 -4.17 -17.08
C LYS A 260 -2.62 -4.41 -17.04
N ALA A 261 -1.96 -4.01 -15.97
CA ALA A 261 -0.52 -4.20 -15.83
C ALA A 261 -0.11 -5.68 -15.65
N LEU A 262 -1.00 -6.54 -15.15
CA LEU A 262 -0.79 -7.99 -15.08
C LEU A 262 -0.72 -8.64 -16.48
N GLU A 263 -1.29 -8.00 -17.50
CA GLU A 263 -1.21 -8.43 -18.90
C GLU A 263 0.08 -7.96 -19.60
N SER A 264 0.90 -7.13 -18.94
CA SER A 264 2.12 -6.57 -19.52
C SER A 264 3.17 -7.66 -19.77
N PRO A 265 3.90 -7.60 -20.91
CA PRO A 265 5.06 -8.47 -21.12
C PRO A 265 6.22 -8.12 -20.17
N ASN A 266 6.21 -6.92 -19.55
CA ASN A 266 7.22 -6.54 -18.59
C ASN A 266 6.94 -7.16 -17.21
N LEU A 267 7.81 -8.05 -16.76
CA LEU A 267 7.76 -8.70 -15.45
C LEU A 267 7.69 -7.69 -14.29
N ARG A 268 8.35 -6.53 -14.39
CA ARG A 268 8.31 -5.48 -13.35
C ARG A 268 6.95 -4.83 -13.24
N SER A 269 6.26 -4.64 -14.35
CA SER A 269 4.89 -4.11 -14.35
C SER A 269 3.92 -5.07 -13.68
N ARG A 270 3.96 -6.35 -14.08
CA ARG A 270 3.21 -7.42 -13.39
C ARG A 270 3.54 -7.49 -11.90
N HIS A 271 4.81 -7.28 -11.54
CA HIS A 271 5.27 -7.28 -10.15
C HIS A 271 4.74 -6.12 -9.34
N ALA A 272 4.80 -4.91 -9.87
CA ALA A 272 4.22 -3.75 -9.21
C ALA A 272 2.70 -3.97 -9.00
N ALA A 273 1.99 -4.41 -10.03
CA ALA A 273 0.56 -4.69 -9.97
C ALA A 273 0.21 -5.69 -8.86
N MET A 274 0.92 -6.82 -8.82
CA MET A 274 0.66 -7.87 -7.82
C MET A 274 1.04 -7.44 -6.40
N LEU A 275 2.13 -6.68 -6.22
CA LEU A 275 2.46 -6.09 -4.92
C LEU A 275 1.36 -5.11 -4.46
N ILE A 276 0.89 -4.24 -5.35
CA ILE A 276 -0.17 -3.28 -5.05
C ILE A 276 -1.45 -4.01 -4.65
N LEU A 277 -1.92 -4.98 -5.46
CA LEU A 277 -3.14 -5.74 -5.17
C LEU A 277 -3.07 -6.49 -3.84
N LYS A 278 -1.97 -7.21 -3.61
CA LYS A 278 -1.70 -7.87 -2.32
C LYS A 278 -1.78 -6.86 -1.16
N THR A 279 -1.12 -5.73 -1.29
CA THR A 279 -1.07 -4.70 -0.24
C THR A 279 -2.44 -4.05 -0.01
N LEU A 280 -3.25 -3.88 -1.06
CA LEU A 280 -4.62 -3.42 -0.91
C LEU A 280 -5.48 -4.46 -0.18
N GLY A 281 -5.34 -5.74 -0.53
CA GLY A 281 -6.01 -6.86 0.13
C GLY A 281 -7.54 -6.73 0.10
N LEU A 282 -8.08 -6.33 -1.05
CA LEU A 282 -9.50 -6.12 -1.23
C LEU A 282 -10.19 -7.46 -1.58
N PRO A 283 -11.33 -7.80 -0.96
CA PRO A 283 -12.01 -9.07 -1.24
C PRO A 283 -12.36 -9.33 -2.70
N ASP A 284 -12.71 -8.28 -3.45
CA ASP A 284 -13.06 -8.34 -4.88
C ASP A 284 -11.88 -8.68 -5.79
N THR A 285 -10.65 -8.64 -5.27
CA THR A 285 -9.44 -9.00 -6.03
C THR A 285 -9.06 -10.47 -5.88
N ARG A 286 -9.85 -11.28 -5.17
CA ARG A 286 -9.60 -12.71 -4.92
C ARG A 286 -9.45 -13.54 -6.21
N ASP A 287 -10.29 -13.31 -7.21
CA ASP A 287 -10.22 -14.03 -8.50
C ASP A 287 -8.88 -13.80 -9.20
N VAL A 288 -8.30 -12.59 -9.06
CA VAL A 288 -6.97 -12.28 -9.60
C VAL A 288 -5.91 -13.13 -8.90
N ALA A 289 -6.01 -13.31 -7.58
CA ALA A 289 -5.11 -14.20 -6.87
C ALA A 289 -5.22 -15.65 -7.38
N TYR A 290 -6.44 -16.17 -7.55
CA TYR A 290 -6.66 -17.52 -8.07
C TYR A 290 -6.03 -17.75 -9.45
N GLN A 291 -6.14 -16.78 -10.35
CA GLN A 291 -5.53 -16.85 -11.69
C GLN A 291 -4.01 -16.98 -11.64
N HIS A 292 -3.36 -16.42 -10.61
CA HIS A 292 -1.90 -16.37 -10.47
C HIS A 292 -1.34 -17.35 -9.43
N LEU A 293 -2.16 -18.16 -8.74
CA LEU A 293 -1.67 -19.15 -7.77
C LEU A 293 -0.74 -20.21 -8.39
N ALA A 294 -0.90 -20.50 -9.68
CA ALA A 294 -0.08 -21.45 -10.42
C ALA A 294 0.76 -20.78 -11.52
N ASP A 295 1.11 -19.50 -11.34
CA ASP A 295 1.92 -18.77 -12.31
C ASP A 295 3.30 -19.45 -12.50
N SER A 296 3.79 -19.49 -13.73
CA SER A 296 5.10 -20.05 -14.05
C SER A 296 6.23 -19.28 -13.38
N GLU A 297 6.01 -17.98 -13.12
CA GLU A 297 6.91 -17.15 -12.35
C GLU A 297 6.67 -17.40 -10.86
N SER A 298 7.63 -18.06 -10.20
CA SER A 298 7.45 -18.53 -8.83
C SER A 298 7.04 -17.44 -7.84
N TRP A 299 7.57 -16.23 -8.03
CA TRP A 299 7.25 -15.11 -7.17
C TRP A 299 5.83 -14.56 -7.38
N MET A 300 5.26 -14.66 -8.59
CA MET A 300 3.86 -14.30 -8.84
C MET A 300 2.95 -15.21 -8.03
N ALA A 301 3.21 -16.52 -8.06
CA ALA A 301 2.51 -17.50 -7.25
C ALA A 301 2.66 -17.22 -5.74
N VAL A 302 3.87 -16.85 -5.26
CA VAL A 302 4.05 -16.41 -3.86
C VAL A 302 3.16 -15.21 -3.55
N GLN A 303 3.17 -14.17 -4.39
CA GLN A 303 2.41 -12.96 -4.10
C GLN A 303 0.89 -13.21 -4.16
N ALA A 304 0.42 -14.04 -5.08
CA ALA A 304 -0.98 -14.46 -5.15
C ALA A 304 -1.42 -15.20 -3.87
N LEU A 305 -0.59 -16.10 -3.36
CA LEU A 305 -0.86 -16.76 -2.09
C LEU A 305 -0.88 -15.77 -0.91
N MET A 306 0.11 -14.87 -0.83
CA MET A 306 0.14 -13.83 0.20
C MET A 306 -1.08 -12.90 0.10
N MET A 307 -1.58 -12.65 -1.11
CA MET A 307 -2.77 -11.84 -1.33
C MET A 307 -4.01 -12.51 -0.74
N LEU A 308 -4.21 -13.82 -0.93
CA LEU A 308 -5.29 -14.56 -0.27
C LEU A 308 -5.17 -14.51 1.26
N GLN A 309 -3.95 -14.64 1.79
CA GLN A 309 -3.72 -14.51 3.24
C GLN A 309 -4.12 -13.13 3.79
N VAL A 310 -3.82 -12.06 3.04
CA VAL A 310 -4.18 -10.68 3.42
C VAL A 310 -5.68 -10.43 3.28
N ILE A 311 -6.34 -11.00 2.27
CA ILE A 311 -7.79 -10.90 2.08
C ILE A 311 -8.53 -11.67 3.21
N GLY A 312 -7.97 -12.81 3.64
CA GLY A 312 -8.56 -13.71 4.62
C GLY A 312 -9.18 -14.95 3.97
N PRO A 313 -9.61 -15.95 4.77
CA PRO A 313 -10.13 -17.20 4.26
C PRO A 313 -11.52 -17.04 3.60
N ALA A 314 -11.77 -17.82 2.55
CA ALA A 314 -13.09 -18.05 1.94
C ALA A 314 -13.35 -19.56 1.77
N SER A 315 -14.63 -19.94 1.59
CA SER A 315 -15.04 -21.36 1.53
C SER A 315 -14.50 -22.11 0.31
N ASP A 316 -14.27 -21.40 -0.79
CA ASP A 316 -13.79 -21.89 -2.08
C ASP A 316 -12.25 -21.90 -2.21
N ASP A 317 -11.52 -21.26 -1.28
CA ASP A 317 -10.05 -21.16 -1.32
C ASP A 317 -9.37 -22.52 -1.43
N ALA A 318 -9.87 -23.52 -0.70
CA ALA A 318 -9.26 -24.86 -0.68
C ALA A 318 -9.26 -25.53 -2.06
N GLU A 319 -10.34 -25.39 -2.83
CA GLU A 319 -10.46 -25.96 -4.17
C GLU A 319 -9.44 -25.34 -5.13
N HIS A 320 -9.37 -23.99 -5.14
CA HIS A 320 -8.41 -23.26 -5.96
C HIS A 320 -6.96 -23.53 -5.58
N MET A 321 -6.66 -23.63 -4.28
CA MET A 321 -5.33 -23.96 -3.79
C MET A 321 -4.91 -25.39 -4.16
N VAL A 322 -5.83 -26.36 -4.12
CA VAL A 322 -5.58 -27.74 -4.57
C VAL A 322 -5.28 -27.79 -6.06
N ASP A 323 -6.09 -27.12 -6.89
CA ASP A 323 -5.87 -27.05 -8.34
C ASP A 323 -4.51 -26.39 -8.65
N ALA A 324 -4.19 -25.29 -7.98
CA ALA A 324 -2.90 -24.63 -8.14
C ALA A 324 -1.72 -25.52 -7.73
N LEU A 325 -1.85 -26.22 -6.59
CA LEU A 325 -0.83 -27.13 -6.10
C LEU A 325 -0.56 -28.27 -7.10
N ARG A 326 -1.61 -28.86 -7.70
CA ARG A 326 -1.49 -29.87 -8.77
C ARG A 326 -0.78 -29.30 -10.00
N LYS A 327 -1.14 -28.09 -10.44
CA LYS A 327 -0.50 -27.43 -11.60
C LYS A 327 0.98 -27.15 -11.35
N LEU A 328 1.32 -26.61 -10.18
CA LEU A 328 2.70 -26.33 -9.80
C LEU A 328 3.52 -27.60 -9.72
N THR A 329 3.00 -28.67 -9.11
CA THR A 329 3.76 -29.92 -8.94
C THR A 329 3.95 -30.69 -10.25
N ALA A 330 3.01 -30.54 -11.19
CA ALA A 330 3.14 -31.08 -12.54
C ALA A 330 4.18 -30.33 -13.40
N THR A 331 4.29 -29.01 -13.22
CA THR A 331 5.15 -28.14 -14.04
C THR A 331 6.55 -27.96 -13.45
N TRP A 332 6.66 -27.83 -12.13
CA TRP A 332 7.91 -27.60 -11.41
C TRP A 332 8.56 -28.93 -11.04
N LYS A 333 9.09 -29.58 -12.06
CA LYS A 333 9.94 -30.75 -11.90
C LYS A 333 11.31 -30.34 -11.38
N ASP A 334 12.05 -31.29 -10.85
CA ASP A 334 13.43 -31.07 -10.41
C ASP A 334 14.32 -30.72 -11.63
N PRO A 335 15.02 -29.57 -11.64
CA PRO A 335 15.12 -28.57 -10.56
C PRO A 335 14.08 -27.43 -10.60
N PRO A 336 13.61 -26.93 -9.43
CA PRO A 336 12.56 -25.90 -9.32
C PRO A 336 12.90 -24.59 -10.04
N PRO A 337 11.92 -23.72 -10.32
CA PRO A 337 12.15 -22.48 -11.05
C PRO A 337 13.19 -21.60 -10.35
N TYR A 338 14.10 -21.06 -11.16
CA TYR A 338 15.11 -20.12 -10.72
C TYR A 338 14.50 -18.73 -10.59
N ASP A 339 14.61 -18.09 -9.41
CA ASP A 339 14.30 -16.67 -9.25
C ASP A 339 15.58 -15.86 -9.55
N PRO A 340 15.65 -15.14 -10.68
CA PRO A 340 16.83 -14.37 -11.06
C PRO A 340 17.14 -13.20 -10.13
N ARG A 341 16.20 -12.79 -9.28
CA ARG A 341 16.39 -11.65 -8.35
C ARG A 341 17.08 -12.07 -7.07
N THR A 342 16.76 -13.27 -6.57
CA THR A 342 17.40 -13.84 -5.37
C THR A 342 18.59 -14.72 -5.72
N GLY A 343 18.68 -15.16 -6.98
CA GLY A 343 19.66 -16.14 -7.42
C GLY A 343 19.36 -17.55 -6.91
N ASN A 344 18.17 -17.78 -6.35
CA ASN A 344 17.80 -19.04 -5.71
C ASN A 344 16.68 -19.73 -6.50
N ARG A 345 16.70 -21.06 -6.51
CA ARG A 345 15.51 -21.83 -6.91
C ARG A 345 14.59 -21.92 -5.70
N THR A 346 13.31 -21.62 -5.89
CA THR A 346 12.35 -21.57 -4.77
C THR A 346 11.19 -22.55 -4.97
N ILE A 347 10.84 -23.24 -3.90
CA ILE A 347 9.65 -24.09 -3.74
C ILE A 347 8.63 -23.42 -2.81
N GLU A 348 8.84 -22.14 -2.46
CA GLU A 348 8.02 -21.42 -1.49
C GLU A 348 6.53 -21.42 -1.82
N PRO A 349 6.08 -21.30 -3.08
CA PRO A 349 4.65 -21.43 -3.41
C PRO A 349 4.05 -22.77 -3.02
N ILE A 350 4.74 -23.88 -3.30
CA ILE A 350 4.27 -25.23 -2.95
C ILE A 350 4.19 -25.36 -1.43
N ASN A 351 5.24 -24.95 -0.71
CA ASN A 351 5.26 -24.99 0.75
C ASN A 351 4.19 -24.09 1.38
N GLY A 352 3.97 -22.90 0.80
CA GLY A 352 2.96 -21.97 1.25
C GLY A 352 1.54 -22.51 1.05
N LEU A 353 1.27 -23.16 -0.08
CA LEU A 353 -0.02 -23.82 -0.35
C LEU A 353 -0.26 -24.99 0.62
N ILE A 354 0.75 -25.85 0.84
CA ILE A 354 0.68 -26.94 1.84
C ILE A 354 0.35 -26.37 3.23
N PHE A 355 1.03 -25.29 3.63
CA PHE A 355 0.78 -24.64 4.91
C PHE A 355 -0.65 -24.10 4.99
N ALA A 356 -1.09 -23.31 4.00
CA ALA A 356 -2.42 -22.70 3.97
C ALA A 356 -3.55 -23.74 4.02
N LEU A 357 -3.42 -24.82 3.26
CA LEU A 357 -4.35 -25.95 3.27
C LEU A 357 -4.39 -26.65 4.64
N SER A 358 -3.22 -26.80 5.30
CA SER A 358 -3.12 -27.43 6.64
C SER A 358 -3.69 -26.63 7.79
N THR A 359 -3.98 -25.35 7.57
CA THR A 359 -4.60 -24.48 8.56
C THR A 359 -6.10 -24.29 8.34
N SER A 360 -6.69 -24.95 7.35
CA SER A 360 -8.14 -24.96 7.16
C SER A 360 -8.82 -25.69 8.32
N GLU A 361 -9.92 -25.13 8.85
CA GLU A 361 -10.66 -25.72 9.96
C GLU A 361 -11.25 -27.09 9.64
N ASN A 362 -11.51 -27.38 8.36
CA ASN A 362 -12.08 -28.65 7.90
C ASN A 362 -11.43 -29.05 6.56
N PRO A 363 -10.22 -29.64 6.57
CA PRO A 363 -9.58 -30.08 5.34
C PRO A 363 -10.42 -31.19 4.70
N SER A 364 -10.78 -31.02 3.42
CA SER A 364 -11.52 -32.05 2.69
C SER A 364 -10.65 -33.30 2.47
N ASN A 365 -11.28 -34.46 2.26
CA ASN A 365 -10.56 -35.68 1.90
C ASN A 365 -9.68 -35.51 0.66
N GLU A 366 -10.08 -34.63 -0.27
CA GLU A 366 -9.29 -34.29 -1.45
C GLU A 366 -8.00 -33.55 -1.08
N VAL A 367 -8.09 -32.55 -0.20
CA VAL A 367 -6.92 -31.82 0.31
C VAL A 367 -5.94 -32.78 0.97
N VAL A 368 -6.43 -33.64 1.86
CA VAL A 368 -5.59 -34.67 2.53
C VAL A 368 -4.93 -35.59 1.51
N GLY A 369 -5.68 -36.07 0.52
CA GLY A 369 -5.18 -36.96 -0.52
C GLY A 369 -4.05 -36.34 -1.35
N VAL A 370 -4.17 -35.06 -1.73
CA VAL A 370 -3.13 -34.35 -2.49
C VAL A 370 -1.86 -34.15 -1.66
N ILE A 371 -1.98 -33.80 -0.38
CA ILE A 371 -0.80 -33.64 0.48
C ILE A 371 -0.12 -34.99 0.75
N GLN A 372 -0.88 -36.08 0.94
CA GLN A 372 -0.32 -37.43 1.04
C GLN A 372 0.44 -37.86 -0.22
N GLU A 373 -0.06 -37.51 -1.41
CA GLU A 373 0.65 -37.77 -2.65
C GLU A 373 1.99 -37.04 -2.68
N LEU A 374 2.03 -35.75 -2.31
CA LEU A 374 3.25 -34.96 -2.26
C LEU A 374 4.28 -35.48 -1.26
N GLU A 375 3.83 -35.91 -0.07
CA GLU A 375 4.69 -36.51 0.95
C GLU A 375 5.44 -37.74 0.40
N ARG A 376 4.78 -38.53 -0.46
CA ARG A 376 5.33 -39.79 -0.99
C ARG A 376 6.12 -39.63 -2.27
N THR A 377 5.65 -38.80 -3.20
CA THR A 377 6.13 -38.82 -4.59
C THR A 377 6.94 -37.59 -4.98
N PHE A 378 6.85 -36.48 -4.24
CA PHE A 378 7.52 -35.26 -4.65
C PHE A 378 9.05 -35.35 -4.46
N PRO A 379 9.88 -35.02 -5.47
CA PRO A 379 11.33 -35.29 -5.42
C PRO A 379 12.10 -34.44 -4.41
N ASN A 380 11.52 -33.33 -3.94
CA ASN A 380 12.17 -32.42 -3.00
C ASN A 380 11.87 -32.80 -1.54
N VAL A 381 12.91 -33.16 -0.78
CA VAL A 381 12.83 -33.58 0.64
C VAL A 381 12.18 -32.52 1.54
N SER A 382 12.38 -31.23 1.26
CA SER A 382 11.75 -30.17 2.05
C SER A 382 10.25 -30.11 1.83
N VAL A 383 9.77 -30.33 0.60
CA VAL A 383 8.33 -30.41 0.31
C VAL A 383 7.73 -31.63 1.00
N GLN A 384 8.38 -32.79 0.90
CA GLN A 384 7.92 -34.01 1.58
C GLN A 384 7.80 -33.82 3.09
N LYS A 385 8.80 -33.20 3.72
CA LYS A 385 8.77 -32.86 5.15
C LYS A 385 7.59 -31.95 5.49
N ASN A 386 7.42 -30.85 4.75
CA ASN A 386 6.32 -29.91 5.01
C ASN A 386 4.94 -30.54 4.79
N ALA A 387 4.81 -31.46 3.82
CA ALA A 387 3.60 -32.24 3.59
C ALA A 387 3.29 -33.17 4.77
N ARG A 388 4.30 -33.87 5.32
CA ARG A 388 4.14 -34.67 6.53
C ARG A 388 3.70 -33.83 7.73
N ASP A 389 4.40 -32.73 8.00
CA ASP A 389 4.07 -31.82 9.10
C ASP A 389 2.64 -31.24 8.95
N ALA A 390 2.18 -31.03 7.71
CA ALA A 390 0.81 -30.62 7.42
C ALA A 390 -0.22 -31.71 7.72
N LEU A 391 0.04 -32.97 7.35
CA LEU A 391 -0.85 -34.11 7.66
C LEU A 391 -0.99 -34.32 9.16
N GLU A 392 0.11 -34.24 9.92
CA GLU A 392 0.09 -34.35 11.38
C GLU A 392 -0.78 -33.24 12.01
N ARG A 393 -0.73 -32.00 11.48
CA ARG A 393 -1.62 -30.91 11.92
C ARG A 393 -3.09 -31.15 11.60
N MET A 394 -3.39 -31.68 10.41
CA MET A 394 -4.75 -32.01 10.00
C MET A 394 -5.34 -33.14 10.86
N GLU A 395 -4.56 -34.17 11.17
CA GLU A 395 -4.98 -35.26 12.05
C GLU A 395 -5.27 -34.76 13.47
N ALA A 396 -4.46 -33.84 13.99
CA ALA A 396 -4.66 -33.25 15.32
C ALA A 396 -5.89 -32.33 15.42
N THR A 397 -6.42 -31.83 14.30
CA THR A 397 -7.58 -30.94 14.26
C THR A 397 -8.91 -31.67 14.11
N VAL A 398 -8.92 -32.96 13.74
CA VAL A 398 -10.14 -33.77 13.71
C VAL A 398 -10.58 -34.02 15.17
N PRO A 399 -11.74 -33.50 15.60
CA PRO A 399 -12.24 -33.79 16.95
C PRO A 399 -12.42 -35.30 17.10
N ALA A 400 -11.89 -35.87 18.18
CA ALA A 400 -12.06 -37.28 18.49
C ALA A 400 -13.56 -37.61 18.39
N SER A 401 -13.93 -38.50 17.46
CA SER A 401 -15.32 -38.91 17.29
C SER A 401 -15.84 -39.43 18.63
N PRO A 402 -16.99 -38.93 19.13
CA PRO A 402 -17.54 -39.32 20.43
C PRO A 402 -17.92 -40.81 20.50
#